data_AF-A0A424WHU7-F1
#
_entry.id   AF-A0A424WHU7-F1
#
_cell.length_a   1.000
_cell.length_b   1.000
_cell.length_c   1.000
_cell.angle_alpha   90.00
_cell.angle_beta   90.00
_cell.angle_gamma   90.00
#
_symmetry.space_group_name_H-M   'P 1'
#
loop_
_entity.id
_entity.type
_entity.pdbx_description
1 polymer ?
#
loop_
_entity_poly.entity_id
_entity_poly.type
_entity_poly.pdbx_seq_one_letter_code
_entity_poly.pdbx_strand_id
1 'polypeptide(L)'
;MPSRHADPGIPTLTQRAEPALYPPASPDDADMPVLTELADDGAQDHDDDAFPLLTEVADGDHASPDIIPPAAAVPATPYAAPDATVLSARLQAEVEQLMREALAEAIEQIQARMDAELPRIVARVLQDVRPG
;
A
#
# COMPACT_ATOMS: atom_id res chain seq x y z
N MET A 1 -29.70 -30.77 45.84
CA MET A 1 -29.43 -29.89 44.68
C MET A 1 -28.01 -29.38 44.80
N PRO A 2 -27.11 -29.64 43.84
CA PRO A 2 -25.69 -29.31 43.97
C PRO A 2 -25.47 -27.82 43.67
N SER A 3 -24.89 -27.08 44.62
CA SER A 3 -24.43 -25.71 44.41
C SER A 3 -23.07 -25.76 43.72
N ARG A 4 -23.01 -25.37 42.44
CA ARG A 4 -21.78 -25.31 41.64
C ARG A 4 -20.81 -24.33 42.32
N HIS A 5 -19.75 -24.88 42.92
CA HIS A 5 -18.60 -24.11 43.37
C HIS A 5 -18.07 -23.36 42.15
N ALA A 6 -18.02 -22.02 42.22
CA ALA A 6 -17.47 -21.21 41.14
C ALA A 6 -16.00 -21.58 40.98
N ASP A 7 -15.68 -22.27 39.89
CA ASP A 7 -14.33 -22.68 39.53
C ASP A 7 -13.49 -21.42 39.24
N PRO A 8 -12.44 -21.14 40.03
CA PRO A 8 -11.57 -19.98 39.81
C PRO A 8 -10.63 -20.17 38.61
N GLY A 9 -10.67 -21.32 37.93
CA GLY A 9 -9.75 -21.68 36.85
C GLY A 9 -10.26 -21.46 35.42
N ILE A 10 -11.53 -21.11 35.21
CA ILE A 10 -12.05 -20.83 33.86
C ILE A 10 -12.11 -19.31 33.66
N PRO A 11 -11.16 -18.71 32.92
CA PRO A 11 -11.25 -17.30 32.58
C PRO A 11 -12.52 -17.10 31.74
N THR A 12 -13.45 -16.30 32.25
CA THR A 12 -14.60 -15.86 31.45
C THR A 12 -14.07 -15.18 30.20
N LEU A 13 -14.68 -15.49 29.05
CA LEU A 13 -14.34 -15.08 27.68
C LEU A 13 -14.37 -13.55 27.42
N THR A 14 -14.26 -12.74 28.47
CA THR A 14 -14.28 -11.27 28.50
C THR A 14 -12.93 -10.67 28.90
N GLN A 15 -11.95 -11.47 29.33
CA GLN A 15 -10.58 -10.98 29.49
C GLN A 15 -9.89 -10.92 28.13
N ARG A 16 -10.06 -9.80 27.42
CA ARG A 16 -9.11 -9.39 26.39
C ARG A 16 -7.80 -9.06 27.10
N ALA A 17 -6.83 -9.97 27.04
CA ALA A 17 -5.44 -9.58 27.22
C ALA A 17 -5.11 -8.61 26.07
N GLU A 18 -4.99 -7.33 26.37
CA GLU A 18 -4.39 -6.40 25.40
C GLU A 18 -2.92 -6.84 25.24
N PRO A 19 -2.47 -7.21 24.04
CA PRO A 19 -1.05 -7.47 23.83
C PRO A 19 -0.33 -6.14 24.08
N ALA A 20 0.63 -6.12 25.01
CA ALA A 20 1.55 -5.00 25.14
C ALA A 20 2.37 -4.93 23.85
N LEU A 21 1.94 -4.07 22.92
CA LEU A 21 2.56 -3.89 21.60
C LEU A 21 3.91 -3.15 21.66
N TYR A 22 4.41 -2.83 22.86
CA TYR A 22 5.69 -2.18 23.05
C TYR A 22 6.52 -2.89 24.12
N PRO A 23 7.74 -3.37 23.81
CA PRO A 23 8.74 -3.59 24.84
C PRO A 23 9.09 -2.25 25.50
N PRO A 24 9.50 -2.23 26.79
CA PRO A 24 10.04 -1.00 27.37
C PRO A 24 11.24 -0.56 26.54
N ALA A 25 11.19 0.67 26.03
CA ALA A 25 12.29 1.30 25.29
C ALA A 25 13.59 1.04 26.04
N SER A 26 14.55 0.44 25.34
CA SER A 26 15.89 0.29 25.92
C SER A 26 16.51 1.68 25.96
N PRO A 27 17.38 2.01 26.92
CA PRO A 27 18.10 3.30 26.91
C PRO A 27 18.95 3.51 25.64
N ASP A 28 19.11 2.48 24.81
CA ASP A 28 19.74 2.48 23.49
C ASP A 28 18.89 3.12 22.38
N ASP A 29 17.57 3.31 22.59
CA ASP A 29 16.68 4.01 21.62
C ASP A 29 16.95 5.52 21.57
N ALA A 30 17.79 6.06 22.46
CA ALA A 30 18.22 7.46 22.44
C ALA A 30 19.26 7.75 21.32
N ASP A 31 19.86 6.72 20.73
CA ASP A 31 20.84 6.81 19.65
C ASP A 31 20.25 6.46 18.26
N MET A 32 18.92 6.31 18.14
CA MET A 32 18.28 6.29 16.83
C MET A 32 18.35 7.72 16.24
N PRO A 33 19.01 7.94 15.08
CA PRO A 33 19.02 9.24 14.44
C PRO A 33 17.58 9.63 14.11
N VAL A 34 17.07 10.62 14.84
CA VAL A 34 15.78 11.23 14.59
C VAL A 34 15.87 11.91 13.22
N LEU A 35 14.99 11.55 12.28
CA LEU A 35 14.88 12.17 10.95
C LEU A 35 14.37 13.63 11.02
N THR A 36 14.80 14.39 12.01
CA THR A 36 14.44 15.80 12.25
C THR A 36 15.57 16.74 11.80
N GLU A 37 16.69 16.22 11.32
CA GLU A 37 17.83 17.02 10.80
C GLU A 37 17.90 16.98 9.27
N LEU A 38 16.84 17.47 8.62
CA LEU A 38 16.94 18.05 7.27
C LEU A 38 16.10 19.33 7.24
N ALA A 39 16.40 20.23 8.15
CA ALA A 39 16.04 21.63 8.05
C ALA A 39 17.32 22.43 8.29
N ASP A 40 17.69 23.21 7.27
CA ASP A 40 18.69 24.28 7.30
C ASP A 40 20.15 23.84 7.11
N ASP A 41 20.63 23.84 5.87
CA ASP A 41 21.45 24.97 5.39
C ASP A 41 21.89 24.70 3.94
N GLY A 42 21.52 25.61 3.05
CA GLY A 42 21.84 25.51 1.63
C GLY A 42 21.00 26.43 0.79
N ALA A 43 21.08 27.73 1.07
CA ALA A 43 20.66 28.77 0.15
C ALA A 43 21.37 28.58 -1.20
N GLN A 44 20.73 27.85 -2.10
CA GLN A 44 20.94 27.98 -3.53
C GLN A 44 19.73 28.73 -4.06
N ASP A 45 20.03 29.98 -4.42
CA ASP A 45 19.25 30.89 -5.24
C ASP A 45 18.59 30.12 -6.41
N HIS A 46 17.38 29.62 -6.19
CA HIS A 46 16.53 29.12 -7.26
C HIS A 46 15.63 30.29 -7.63
N ASP A 47 16.16 31.15 -8.49
CA ASP A 47 15.44 32.18 -9.24
C ASP A 47 14.51 31.50 -10.28
N ASP A 48 13.68 30.57 -9.81
CA ASP A 48 12.82 29.71 -10.63
C ASP A 48 11.43 29.56 -10.00
N ASP A 49 11.05 30.50 -9.13
CA ASP A 49 9.65 30.80 -8.80
C ASP A 49 8.96 31.56 -9.95
N ALA A 50 9.23 31.14 -11.19
CA ALA A 50 8.41 31.46 -12.34
C ALA A 50 7.43 30.29 -12.59
N PHE A 51 6.68 29.91 -11.56
CA PHE A 51 5.46 29.12 -11.78
C PHE A 51 4.59 29.91 -12.77
N PRO A 52 4.25 29.37 -13.95
CA PRO A 52 3.40 30.08 -14.89
C PRO A 52 2.01 30.19 -14.26
N LEU A 53 1.69 31.39 -13.76
CA LEU A 53 0.33 31.74 -13.43
C LEU A 53 -0.47 31.62 -14.72
N LEU A 54 -1.40 30.67 -14.77
CA LEU A 54 -2.33 30.44 -15.88
C LEU A 54 -3.37 31.58 -16.03
N THR A 55 -2.95 32.82 -15.77
CA THR A 55 -3.77 34.03 -15.77
C THR A 55 -3.44 34.94 -16.96
N GLU A 56 -2.38 34.69 -17.73
CA GLU A 56 -2.04 35.53 -18.89
C GLU A 56 -1.73 34.69 -20.14
N VAL A 57 -2.79 34.33 -20.87
CA VAL A 57 -2.72 34.13 -22.32
C VAL A 57 -3.79 35.02 -22.96
N ALA A 58 -3.43 36.29 -23.13
CA ALA A 58 -4.12 37.20 -24.02
C ALA A 58 -3.07 38.16 -24.56
N ASP A 59 -2.49 37.84 -25.71
CA ASP A 59 -2.74 38.62 -26.92
C ASP A 59 -2.04 37.99 -28.12
N GLY A 60 -2.71 37.97 -29.27
CA GLY A 60 -2.13 37.38 -30.47
C GLY A 60 -3.10 37.00 -31.57
N ASP A 61 -4.21 37.71 -31.75
CA ASP A 61 -4.71 37.95 -33.11
C ASP A 61 -5.63 39.18 -33.15
N HIS A 62 -5.07 40.33 -33.50
CA HIS A 62 -5.82 41.46 -34.01
C HIS A 62 -6.34 41.11 -35.42
N ALA A 63 -7.36 40.27 -35.50
CA ALA A 63 -8.20 40.14 -36.69
C ALA A 63 -9.51 40.87 -36.41
N SER A 64 -9.72 42.00 -37.07
CA SER A 64 -11.00 42.72 -37.09
C SER A 64 -12.15 41.75 -37.36
N PRO A 65 -13.30 41.82 -36.64
CA PRO A 65 -14.46 41.05 -37.04
C PRO A 65 -15.13 41.79 -38.19
N ASP A 66 -14.60 41.61 -39.39
CA ASP A 66 -15.42 41.73 -40.59
C ASP A 66 -16.36 40.52 -40.60
N ILE A 67 -17.62 40.79 -40.88
CA ILE A 67 -18.76 39.90 -40.65
C ILE A 67 -18.65 38.68 -41.58
N ILE A 68 -18.37 37.49 -41.02
CA ILE A 68 -18.44 36.20 -41.75
C ILE A 68 -19.74 35.48 -41.34
N PRO A 69 -20.61 35.07 -42.28
CA PRO A 69 -21.86 34.37 -41.96
C PRO A 69 -21.57 32.98 -41.36
N PRO A 70 -22.47 32.43 -40.52
CA PRO A 70 -22.21 31.17 -39.84
C PRO A 70 -22.24 30.01 -40.85
N ALA A 71 -21.05 29.53 -41.21
CA ALA A 71 -20.89 28.22 -41.81
C ALA A 71 -21.33 27.16 -40.78
N ALA A 72 -22.22 26.27 -41.20
CA ALA A 72 -22.78 25.22 -40.38
C ALA A 72 -21.67 24.41 -39.67
N ALA A 73 -21.67 24.47 -38.34
CA ALA A 73 -20.81 23.65 -37.50
C ALA A 73 -21.22 22.19 -37.67
N VAL A 74 -20.40 21.41 -38.36
CA VAL A 74 -20.44 19.95 -38.30
C VAL A 74 -20.02 19.58 -36.87
N PRO A 75 -20.81 18.81 -36.10
CA PRO A 75 -20.40 18.42 -34.76
C PRO A 75 -19.22 17.45 -34.89
N ALA A 76 -18.01 17.95 -34.61
CA ALA A 76 -16.88 17.10 -34.33
C ALA A 76 -17.19 16.34 -33.04
N THR A 77 -17.55 15.07 -33.16
CA THR A 77 -17.64 14.15 -32.01
C THR A 77 -16.27 14.14 -31.34
N PRO A 78 -16.12 14.63 -30.09
CA PRO A 78 -14.88 14.45 -29.38
C PRO A 78 -14.74 12.96 -29.11
N TYR A 79 -13.67 12.35 -29.61
CA TYR A 79 -13.23 11.06 -29.13
C TYR A 79 -12.81 11.28 -27.67
N ALA A 80 -13.76 11.10 -26.75
CA ALA A 80 -13.55 11.34 -25.34
C ALA A 80 -12.44 10.39 -24.86
N ALA A 81 -11.33 10.98 -24.40
CA ALA A 81 -10.29 10.22 -23.73
C ALA A 81 -10.91 9.43 -22.56
N PRO A 82 -10.46 8.21 -22.28
CA PRO A 82 -10.98 7.43 -21.17
C PRO A 82 -10.84 8.21 -19.86
N ASP A 83 -11.94 8.25 -19.10
CA ASP A 83 -12.02 8.97 -17.84
C ASP A 83 -10.98 8.40 -16.86
N ALA A 84 -10.17 9.27 -16.27
CA ALA A 84 -9.07 8.89 -15.39
C ALA A 84 -9.55 8.01 -14.21
N THR A 85 -10.80 8.20 -13.78
CA THR A 85 -11.42 7.40 -12.71
C THR A 85 -11.67 5.95 -13.14
N VAL A 86 -12.00 5.73 -14.41
CA VAL A 86 -12.22 4.38 -14.96
C VAL A 86 -10.88 3.65 -15.13
N LEU A 87 -9.84 4.38 -15.54
CA LEU A 87 -8.49 3.82 -15.65
C LEU A 87 -7.92 3.43 -14.27
N SER A 88 -8.08 4.26 -13.25
CA SER A 88 -7.62 3.94 -11.90
C SER A 88 -8.40 2.77 -11.30
N ALA A 89 -9.72 2.70 -11.51
CA ALA A 89 -10.52 1.56 -11.09
C ALA A 89 -10.11 0.25 -11.81
N ARG A 90 -9.75 0.32 -13.10
CA ARG A 90 -9.27 -0.84 -13.85
C ARG A 90 -7.90 -1.29 -13.34
N LEU A 91 -6.98 -0.37 -13.12
CA LEU A 91 -5.65 -0.65 -12.58
C LEU A 91 -5.76 -1.28 -11.17
N GLN A 92 -6.62 -0.74 -10.32
CA GLN A 92 -6.88 -1.28 -8.98
C GLN A 92 -7.36 -2.74 -9.06
N ALA A 93 -8.31 -3.03 -9.95
CA ALA A 93 -8.80 -4.40 -10.15
C ALA A 93 -7.69 -5.34 -10.65
N GLU A 94 -6.80 -4.85 -11.51
CA GLU A 94 -5.69 -5.63 -12.06
C GLU A 94 -4.62 -5.93 -11.00
N VAL A 95 -4.29 -4.95 -10.15
CA VAL A 95 -3.40 -5.14 -8.99
C VAL A 95 -3.97 -6.15 -8.01
N GLU A 96 -5.25 -6.04 -7.65
CA GLU A 96 -5.89 -6.98 -6.73
C GLU A 96 -5.97 -8.41 -7.29
N GLN A 97 -6.12 -8.55 -8.61
CA GLN A 97 -6.10 -9.85 -9.27
C GLN A 97 -4.69 -10.45 -9.22
N LEU A 98 -3.67 -9.68 -9.60
CA LEU A 98 -2.28 -10.11 -9.58
C LEU A 98 -1.83 -10.48 -8.16
N MET A 99 -2.24 -9.71 -7.15
CA MET A 99 -1.96 -10.04 -5.76
C MET A 99 -2.58 -11.36 -5.32
N ARG A 100 -3.81 -11.66 -5.75
CA ARG A 100 -4.49 -12.93 -5.42
C ARG A 100 -3.80 -14.11 -6.08
N GLU A 101 -3.37 -13.96 -7.32
CA GLU A 101 -2.63 -14.98 -8.05
C GLU A 101 -1.25 -15.24 -7.44
N ALA A 102 -0.47 -14.19 -7.20
CA ALA A 102 0.84 -14.29 -6.58
C ALA A 102 0.77 -14.91 -5.17
N LEU A 103 -0.27 -14.61 -4.40
CA LEU A 103 -0.49 -15.23 -3.10
C LEU A 103 -0.80 -16.73 -3.21
N ALA A 104 -1.61 -17.14 -4.19
CA ALA A 104 -1.89 -18.56 -4.42
C ALA A 104 -0.62 -19.32 -4.81
N GLU A 105 0.19 -18.76 -5.72
CA GLU A 105 1.46 -19.33 -6.14
C GLU A 105 2.46 -19.43 -4.98
N ALA A 106 2.58 -18.37 -4.16
CA ALA A 106 3.47 -18.37 -3.00
C ALA A 106 3.08 -19.44 -1.97
N ILE A 107 1.77 -19.63 -1.74
CA ILE A 107 1.28 -20.69 -0.85
C ILE A 107 1.63 -22.08 -1.40
N GLU A 108 1.41 -22.31 -2.69
CA GLU A 108 1.75 -23.59 -3.33
C GLU A 108 3.25 -23.88 -3.23
N GLN A 109 4.10 -22.87 -3.44
CA GLN A 109 5.55 -23.00 -3.30
C GLN A 109 5.97 -23.34 -1.86
N ILE A 110 5.37 -22.68 -0.86
CA ILE A 110 5.64 -22.98 0.55
C ILE A 110 5.22 -24.40 0.89
N GLN A 111 4.03 -24.83 0.45
CA GLN A 111 3.54 -26.19 0.67
C GLN A 111 4.46 -27.24 0.05
N ALA A 112 4.84 -27.05 -1.22
CA ALA A 112 5.76 -27.96 -1.91
C ALA A 112 7.12 -28.05 -1.20
N ARG A 113 7.64 -26.93 -0.69
CA ARG A 113 8.87 -26.91 0.10
C ARG A 113 8.72 -27.67 1.41
N MET A 114 7.62 -27.45 2.14
CA MET A 114 7.34 -28.17 3.38
C MET A 114 7.28 -29.68 3.15
N ASP A 115 6.53 -30.12 2.13
CA ASP A 115 6.38 -31.53 1.79
C ASP A 115 7.71 -32.20 1.41
N ALA A 116 8.61 -31.46 0.75
CA ALA A 116 9.96 -31.93 0.45
C ALA A 116 10.85 -32.05 1.69
N GLU A 117 10.64 -31.21 2.72
CA GLU A 117 11.44 -31.22 3.96
C GLU A 117 10.91 -32.21 5.01
N LEU A 118 9.61 -32.51 5.01
CA LEU A 118 8.99 -33.43 5.99
C LEU A 118 9.70 -34.80 6.06
N PRO A 119 10.02 -35.51 4.96
CA PRO A 119 10.72 -36.80 5.03
C PRO A 119 12.08 -36.69 5.71
N ARG A 120 12.81 -35.59 5.47
CA ARG A 120 14.12 -35.34 6.07
C ARG A 120 14.01 -35.14 7.58
N ILE A 121 13.02 -34.36 8.02
CA ILE A 121 12.74 -34.13 9.43
C ILE A 121 12.35 -35.44 10.11
N VAL A 122 11.44 -36.22 9.51
CA VAL A 122 11.00 -37.51 10.05
C VAL A 122 12.17 -38.48 10.19
N ALA A 123 13.03 -38.59 9.18
CA ALA A 123 14.22 -39.46 9.25
C ALA A 123 15.14 -39.08 10.41
N ARG A 124 15.37 -37.77 10.62
CA ARG A 124 16.16 -37.25 11.73
C ARG A 124 15.53 -37.61 13.08
N VAL A 125 14.24 -37.34 13.25
CA VAL A 125 13.52 -37.66 14.50
C VAL A 125 13.53 -39.16 14.79
N LEU A 126 13.32 -40.02 13.78
CA LEU A 126 13.38 -41.47 13.97
C LEU A 126 14.79 -41.95 14.36
N GLN A 127 15.83 -41.32 13.83
CA GLN A 127 17.22 -41.61 14.23
C GLN A 127 17.49 -41.19 15.67
N ASP A 128 16.99 -40.03 16.10
CA ASP A 128 17.16 -39.54 17.47
C ASP A 128 16.38 -40.40 18.49
N VAL A 129 15.22 -40.96 18.08
CA VAL A 129 14.37 -41.80 18.94
C VAL A 129 14.82 -43.25 19.00
N ARG A 130 15.47 -43.80 17.96
CA ARG A 130 15.96 -45.18 17.96
C ARG A 130 17.10 -45.31 18.97
N PRO A 131 16.88 -45.92 20.14
CA PRO A 131 17.97 -46.18 21.07
C PRO A 131 18.87 -47.22 20.41
N GLY A 132 20.18 -46.99 20.48
CA GLY A 132 21.17 -48.05 20.20
C GLY A 132 20.98 -49.22 21.15
#